data_AF-A0A954W0B9-F1
#
_entry.id   AF-A0A954W0B9-F1
#
_cell.length_a   1.000
_cell.length_b   1.000
_cell.length_c   1.000
_cell.angle_alpha   90.00
_cell.angle_beta   90.00
_cell.angle_gamma   90.00
#
_symmetry.space_group_name_H-M   'P 1'
#
loop_
_entity.id
_entity.type
_entity.pdbx_description
1 polymer ?
#
loop_
_entity_poly.entity_id
_entity_poly.type
_entity_poly.pdbx_seq_one_letter_code
_entity_poly.pdbx_strand_id
1 'polypeptide(L)'
;MAVVKVEDQMYRFLLDKEAERYEEEKRSLAEQGSKKKARRKPVWKPWSRKDRLELCQDSDLLFMVREYDYDLTDQHFQEYCQTRGILHLAGEIGSKRWTMFVNHQTDKNSFLSDEYFQHATPVNDNQYKFTANEMESQWTVILIGRARFQDCWETFANG
;
A
#
# COMPACT_ATOMS: atom_id res chain seq x y z
N MET A 1 4.28 20.20 6.27
CA MET A 1 4.08 19.69 4.89
C MET A 1 2.62 19.32 4.74
N ALA A 2 2.00 19.57 3.59
CA ALA A 2 0.63 19.11 3.35
C ALA A 2 0.65 17.59 3.11
N VAL A 3 -0.18 16.85 3.85
CA VAL A 3 -0.33 15.38 3.67
C VAL A 3 -0.85 15.10 2.26
N VAL A 4 -0.15 14.26 1.50
CA VAL A 4 -0.58 13.86 0.16
C VAL A 4 -1.71 12.85 0.29
N LYS A 5 -2.91 13.25 -0.14
CA LYS A 5 -4.11 12.43 -0.02
C LYS A 5 -3.97 11.09 -0.75
N VAL A 6 -4.47 10.01 -0.14
CA VAL A 6 -4.52 8.65 -0.71
C VAL A 6 -5.12 8.66 -2.12
N GLU A 7 -6.22 9.39 -2.31
CA GLU A 7 -6.89 9.50 -3.62
C GLU A 7 -6.03 10.19 -4.69
N ASP A 8 -5.14 11.10 -4.30
CA ASP A 8 -4.22 11.78 -5.22
C ASP A 8 -3.02 10.88 -5.54
N GLN A 9 -2.54 10.09 -4.57
CA GLN A 9 -1.51 9.08 -4.82
C GLN A 9 -1.99 8.02 -5.82
N MET A 10 -3.22 7.52 -5.66
CA MET A 10 -3.85 6.59 -6.61
C MET A 10 -3.90 7.17 -8.01
N TYR A 11 -4.31 8.44 -8.14
CA TYR A 11 -4.41 9.08 -9.44
C TYR A 11 -3.04 9.31 -10.10
N ARG A 12 -2.04 9.75 -9.33
CA ARG A 12 -0.66 9.92 -9.80
C ARG A 12 -0.09 8.60 -10.32
N PHE A 13 -0.27 7.51 -9.58
CA PHE A 13 0.17 6.17 -10.01
C PHE A 13 -0.38 5.78 -11.39
N LEU A 14 -1.68 6.03 -11.64
CA LEU A 14 -2.29 5.72 -12.93
C LEU A 14 -1.78 6.63 -14.06
N LEU A 15 -1.51 7.90 -13.78
CA LEU A 15 -0.90 8.82 -14.74
C LEU A 15 0.50 8.35 -15.13
N ASP A 16 1.29 7.89 -14.17
CA ASP A 16 2.64 7.37 -14.40
C ASP A 16 2.60 6.09 -15.24
N LYS A 17 1.70 5.15 -14.91
CA LYS A 17 1.50 3.91 -15.68
C LYS A 17 1.10 4.17 -17.13
N GLU A 18 0.24 5.15 -17.35
CA GLU A 18 -0.17 5.54 -18.69
C GLU A 18 0.98 6.21 -19.47
N ALA A 19 1.82 7.00 -18.79
CA ALA A 19 3.03 7.59 -19.39
C ALA A 19 4.05 6.51 -19.79
N GLU A 20 4.29 5.50 -18.94
CA GLU A 20 5.14 4.35 -19.24
C GLU A 20 4.64 3.60 -20.49
N ARG A 21 3.36 3.22 -20.51
CA ARG A 21 2.72 2.53 -21.64
C ARG A 21 2.80 3.37 -22.93
N TYR A 22 2.62 4.68 -22.83
CA TYR A 22 2.73 5.58 -23.99
C TYR A 22 4.13 5.55 -24.61
N GLU A 23 5.18 5.64 -23.79
CA GLU A 23 6.55 5.61 -24.29
C GLU A 23 6.95 4.22 -24.84
N GLU A 24 6.45 3.14 -24.24
CA GLU A 24 6.65 1.78 -24.76
C GLU A 24 5.97 1.58 -26.13
N GLU A 25 4.71 2.00 -26.27
CA GLU A 25 3.99 1.92 -27.55
C GLU A 25 4.68 2.75 -28.63
N LYS A 26 5.13 3.96 -28.27
CA LYS A 26 5.88 4.84 -29.17
C LYS A 26 7.19 4.20 -29.64
N ARG A 27 7.92 3.55 -28.74
CA ARG A 27 9.15 2.82 -29.06
C ARG A 27 8.86 1.64 -29.99
N SER A 28 7.88 0.82 -29.65
CA SER A 28 7.47 -0.34 -30.45
C SER A 28 7.05 0.04 -31.88
N LEU A 29 6.28 1.12 -32.03
CA LEU A 29 5.87 1.63 -33.35
C LEU A 29 7.05 2.14 -34.18
N ALA A 30 8.03 2.79 -33.54
CA ALA A 30 9.24 3.24 -34.21
C ALA A 30 10.11 2.06 -34.69
N GLU A 31 10.29 1.04 -33.84
CA GLU A 31 11.02 -0.19 -34.18
C GLU A 31 10.36 -0.97 -35.33
N GLN A 32 9.03 -0.96 -35.40
CA GLN A 32 8.27 -1.58 -36.49
C GLN A 32 8.20 -0.75 -37.77
N GLY A 33 8.81 0.45 -37.80
CA GLY A 33 8.70 1.37 -38.95
C GLY A 33 7.25 1.80 -39.25
N SER A 34 6.37 1.74 -38.25
CA SER A 34 4.95 2.00 -38.43
C SER A 34 4.67 3.50 -38.61
N LYS A 35 3.79 3.84 -39.55
CA LYS A 35 3.30 5.23 -39.72
C LYS A 35 2.26 5.64 -38.66
N LYS A 36 1.80 4.69 -37.83
CA LYS A 36 0.87 4.99 -36.73
C LYS A 36 1.58 5.79 -35.64
N LYS A 37 0.86 6.72 -35.02
CA LYS A 37 1.35 7.50 -33.87
C LYS A 37 0.76 6.91 -32.59
N ALA A 38 1.61 6.69 -31.58
CA ALA A 38 1.15 6.38 -30.24
C ALA A 38 0.22 7.48 -29.73
N ARG A 39 -0.82 7.11 -28.98
CA ARG A 39 -1.78 8.06 -28.41
C ARG A 39 -1.88 7.86 -26.92
N ARG A 40 -1.94 8.97 -26.18
CA ARG A 40 -2.29 8.95 -24.75
C ARG A 40 -3.77 8.63 -24.59
N LYS A 41 -4.08 7.79 -23.61
CA LYS A 41 -5.43 7.50 -23.15
C LYS A 41 -5.79 8.49 -22.04
N PRO A 42 -7.06 8.90 -21.93
CA PRO A 42 -7.52 9.65 -20.78
C PRO A 42 -7.40 8.78 -19.53
N VAL A 43 -6.85 9.34 -18.45
CA VAL A 43 -6.79 8.72 -17.13
C VAL A 43 -7.73 9.45 -16.20
N TRP A 44 -8.67 8.71 -15.62
CA TRP A 44 -9.65 9.23 -14.67
C TRP A 44 -9.19 8.94 -13.24
N LYS A 45 -9.57 9.81 -12.31
CA LYS A 45 -9.37 9.55 -10.89
C LYS A 45 -10.21 8.32 -10.52
N PRO A 46 -9.59 7.24 -10.02
CA PRO A 46 -10.27 5.95 -9.90
C PRO A 46 -11.23 5.92 -8.72
N TRP A 47 -10.97 6.73 -7.71
CA TRP A 47 -11.76 6.83 -6.50
C TRP A 47 -11.60 8.21 -5.88
N SER A 48 -12.65 8.64 -5.18
CA SER A 48 -12.66 9.85 -4.38
C SER A 48 -13.48 9.61 -3.13
N ARG A 49 -13.02 10.11 -1.99
CA ARG A 49 -13.77 9.99 -0.73
C ARG A 49 -15.06 10.80 -0.80
N LYS A 50 -16.23 10.18 -0.64
CA LYS A 50 -17.52 10.89 -0.72
C LYS A 50 -17.96 11.45 0.63
N ASP A 51 -17.76 10.67 1.69
CA ASP A 51 -17.99 11.08 3.08
C ASP A 51 -16.66 11.33 3.79
N ARG A 52 -16.57 12.35 4.65
CA ARG A 52 -15.34 12.68 5.41
C ARG A 52 -14.79 11.48 6.18
N LEU A 53 -15.65 10.58 6.64
CA LEU A 53 -15.28 9.41 7.43
C LEU A 53 -15.17 8.13 6.61
N GLU A 54 -15.66 8.06 5.37
CA GLU A 54 -15.60 6.85 4.55
C GLU A 54 -14.15 6.43 4.28
N LEU A 55 -13.79 5.16 4.46
CA LEU A 55 -12.46 4.63 4.10
C LEU A 55 -12.51 3.86 2.78
N CYS A 56 -11.45 3.92 1.99
CA CYS A 56 -11.29 3.11 0.78
C CYS A 56 -11.26 1.63 1.14
N GLN A 57 -12.18 0.84 0.57
CA GLN A 57 -12.28 -0.61 0.79
C GLN A 57 -11.61 -1.43 -0.31
N ASP A 58 -11.28 -0.81 -1.45
CA ASP A 58 -10.72 -1.49 -2.62
C ASP A 58 -9.21 -1.69 -2.45
N SER A 59 -8.79 -2.96 -2.28
CA SER A 59 -7.39 -3.32 -2.12
C SER A 59 -6.54 -2.98 -3.34
N ASP A 60 -7.10 -3.07 -4.54
CA ASP A 60 -6.36 -2.82 -5.80
C ASP A 60 -5.99 -1.34 -5.91
N LEU A 61 -6.85 -0.46 -5.40
CA LEU A 61 -6.55 0.97 -5.29
C LEU A 61 -5.57 1.25 -4.17
N LEU A 62 -5.72 0.61 -3.01
CA LEU A 62 -4.79 0.77 -1.89
C LEU A 62 -3.36 0.34 -2.27
N PHE A 63 -3.20 -0.61 -3.19
CA PHE A 63 -1.90 -0.94 -3.77
C PHE A 63 -1.22 0.20 -4.53
N MET A 64 -1.91 1.28 -4.88
CA MET A 64 -1.32 2.42 -5.57
C MET A 64 -0.70 3.43 -4.60
N VAL A 65 -1.01 3.32 -3.30
CA VAL A 65 -0.48 4.19 -2.24
C VAL A 65 0.97 3.81 -1.93
N ARG A 66 1.84 4.81 -1.80
CA ARG A 66 3.29 4.64 -1.64
C ARG A 66 3.90 5.57 -0.60
N GLU A 67 3.26 6.69 -0.33
CA GLU A 67 3.67 7.68 0.65
C GLU A 67 2.81 7.53 1.89
N TYR A 68 3.46 7.39 3.04
CA TYR A 68 2.82 7.17 4.33
C TYR A 68 3.36 8.19 5.33
N ASP A 69 2.45 8.86 6.03
CA ASP A 69 2.71 9.88 7.04
C ASP A 69 1.95 9.59 8.35
N TYR A 70 1.28 8.44 8.46
CA TYR A 70 0.55 8.06 9.66
C TYR A 70 1.50 7.79 10.82
N ASP A 71 1.09 8.16 12.04
CA ASP A 71 1.87 7.90 13.25
C ASP A 71 1.18 6.86 14.13
N LEU A 72 1.62 5.60 14.05
CA LEU A 72 1.09 4.53 14.89
C LEU A 72 1.66 4.55 16.32
N THR A 73 2.50 5.52 16.68
CA THR A 73 2.93 5.76 18.07
C THR A 73 1.97 6.69 18.81
N ASP A 74 1.13 7.45 18.08
CA ASP A 74 0.06 8.27 18.66
C ASP A 74 -1.06 7.39 19.22
N GLN A 75 -1.23 7.44 20.55
CA GLN A 75 -2.26 6.67 21.24
C GLN A 75 -3.69 7.05 20.81
N HIS A 76 -3.95 8.33 20.52
CA HIS A 76 -5.28 8.76 20.07
C HIS A 76 -5.58 8.22 18.67
N PHE A 77 -4.57 8.16 17.81
CA PHE A 77 -4.71 7.51 16.51
C PHE A 77 -4.90 6.00 16.63
N GLN A 78 -4.22 5.33 17.56
CA GLN A 78 -4.44 3.90 17.83
C GLN A 78 -5.89 3.63 18.29
N GLU A 79 -6.39 4.42 19.23
CA GLU A 79 -7.77 4.33 19.71
C GLU A 79 -8.76 4.57 18.56
N TYR A 80 -8.52 5.60 17.74
CA TYR A 80 -9.32 5.85 16.55
C TYR A 80 -9.29 4.65 15.59
N CYS A 81 -8.11 4.12 15.24
CA CYS A 81 -7.95 2.93 14.41
C CYS A 81 -8.68 1.71 14.97
N GLN A 82 -8.74 1.57 16.29
CA GLN A 82 -9.49 0.51 16.95
C GLN A 82 -11.00 0.67 16.76
N THR A 83 -11.55 1.89 16.92
CA THR A 83 -12.96 2.16 16.62
C THR A 83 -13.32 1.96 15.15
N ARG A 84 -12.36 2.22 14.24
CA ARG A 84 -12.49 1.97 12.80
C ARG A 84 -12.29 0.51 12.40
N GLY A 85 -11.91 -0.36 13.36
CA GLY A 85 -11.71 -1.79 13.12
C GLY A 85 -10.47 -2.12 12.28
N ILE A 86 -9.48 -1.23 12.19
CA ILE A 86 -8.28 -1.43 11.34
C ILE A 86 -7.01 -1.77 12.13
N LEU A 87 -7.00 -1.51 13.45
CA LEU A 87 -5.80 -1.68 14.27
C LEU A 87 -5.25 -3.12 14.23
N HIS A 88 -6.13 -4.11 14.08
CA HIS A 88 -5.78 -5.53 13.99
C HIS A 88 -4.77 -5.86 12.87
N LEU A 89 -4.68 -5.01 11.83
CA LEU A 89 -3.73 -5.19 10.73
C LEU A 89 -2.27 -5.15 11.21
N ALA A 90 -2.00 -4.34 12.25
CA ALA A 90 -0.67 -4.21 12.84
C ALA A 90 -0.29 -5.40 13.75
N GLY A 91 -1.27 -6.24 14.13
CA GLY A 91 -1.08 -7.33 15.07
C GLY A 91 -0.94 -6.82 16.51
N GLU A 92 -0.23 -7.58 17.33
CA GLU A 92 -0.03 -7.26 18.75
C GLU A 92 0.93 -6.08 18.93
N ILE A 93 0.61 -5.17 19.85
CA ILE A 93 1.46 -4.02 20.20
C ILE A 93 2.85 -4.52 20.61
N GLY A 94 3.89 -3.94 20.02
CA GLY A 94 5.28 -4.31 20.29
C GLY A 94 5.79 -5.55 19.55
N SER A 95 4.92 -6.27 18.82
CA SER A 95 5.38 -7.35 17.95
C SER A 95 6.28 -6.85 16.82
N LYS A 96 7.03 -7.76 16.19
CA LYS A 96 7.80 -7.48 14.97
C LYS A 96 6.91 -6.95 13.85
N ARG A 97 5.69 -7.50 13.71
CA ARG A 97 4.69 -7.00 12.76
C ARG A 97 4.28 -5.57 13.07
N TRP A 98 3.97 -5.25 14.32
CA TRP A 98 3.62 -3.90 14.74
C TRP A 98 4.74 -2.91 14.42
N THR A 99 5.99 -3.29 14.69
CA THR A 99 7.17 -2.47 14.39
C THR A 99 7.29 -2.15 12.89
N MET A 100 6.86 -3.05 11.99
CA MET A 100 6.84 -2.80 10.54
C MET A 100 5.81 -1.77 10.10
N PHE A 101 4.74 -1.59 10.88
CA PHE A 101 3.73 -0.56 10.64
C PHE A 101 4.11 0.75 11.28
N VAL A 102 4.71 0.75 12.48
CA VAL A 102 5.30 1.95 13.09
C VAL A 102 6.40 2.51 12.19
N ASN A 103 7.33 1.65 11.75
CA ASN A 103 8.37 2.02 10.80
C ASN A 103 7.96 1.67 9.36
N HIS A 104 7.10 2.51 8.78
CA HIS A 104 6.63 2.32 7.41
C HIS A 104 7.72 2.59 6.34
N GLN A 105 8.94 2.98 6.74
CA GLN A 105 10.09 3.13 5.85
C GLN A 105 10.85 1.81 5.62
N THR A 106 10.61 0.77 6.43
CA THR A 106 11.26 -0.53 6.22
C THR A 106 10.96 -1.04 4.81
N ASP A 107 12.01 -1.40 4.09
CA ASP A 107 11.93 -1.91 2.73
C ASP A 107 11.62 -3.42 2.66
N LYS A 108 11.34 -3.87 1.45
CA LYS A 108 11.00 -5.26 1.16
C LYS A 108 12.14 -6.23 1.48
N ASN A 109 13.40 -5.87 1.21
CA ASN A 109 14.53 -6.78 1.43
C ASN A 109 14.76 -7.03 2.92
N SER A 110 14.59 -5.99 3.73
CA SER A 110 14.61 -6.05 5.19
C SER A 110 13.49 -6.96 5.72
N PHE A 111 12.29 -6.89 5.14
CA PHE A 111 11.20 -7.80 5.48
C PHE A 111 11.51 -9.26 5.10
N LEU A 112 11.95 -9.51 3.88
CA LEU A 112 12.21 -10.86 3.36
C LEU A 112 13.36 -11.57 4.10
N SER A 113 14.28 -10.81 4.69
CA SER A 113 15.43 -11.35 5.43
C SER A 113 15.18 -11.61 6.91
N ASP A 114 14.08 -11.12 7.50
CA ASP A 114 13.78 -11.32 8.92
C ASP A 114 13.13 -12.70 9.17
N GLU A 115 13.81 -13.56 9.93
CA GLU A 115 13.38 -14.93 10.24
C GLU A 115 12.00 -14.99 10.93
N TYR A 116 11.60 -13.93 11.63
CA TYR A 116 10.29 -13.84 12.27
C TYR A 116 9.16 -14.00 11.25
N PHE A 117 9.30 -13.41 10.06
CA PHE A 117 8.25 -13.45 9.03
C PHE A 117 8.34 -14.69 8.15
N GLN A 118 9.46 -15.43 8.17
CA GLN A 118 9.67 -16.59 7.32
C GLN A 118 8.91 -17.84 7.77
N HIS A 119 8.32 -17.83 8.97
CA HIS A 119 7.68 -18.98 9.56
C HIS A 119 6.25 -18.66 9.99
N ALA A 120 5.34 -19.60 9.75
CA ALA A 120 4.01 -19.55 10.34
C ALA A 120 4.10 -19.78 11.85
N THR A 121 3.08 -19.32 12.58
CA THR A 121 2.88 -19.74 13.97
C THR A 121 2.83 -21.26 14.04
N PRO A 122 3.61 -21.91 14.92
CA PRO A 122 3.65 -23.37 14.99
C PRO A 122 2.27 -23.93 15.35
N VAL A 123 1.83 -24.93 14.60
CA VAL A 123 0.62 -25.70 14.89
C VAL A 123 1.05 -27.17 15.06
N ASN A 124 0.82 -27.74 16.24
CA ASN A 124 1.22 -29.12 16.59
C ASN A 124 2.73 -29.38 16.36
N ASP A 125 3.59 -28.51 16.90
CA ASP A 125 5.06 -28.59 16.81
C ASP A 125 5.66 -28.54 15.39
N ASN A 126 4.83 -28.36 14.36
CA ASN A 126 5.29 -28.15 12.99
C ASN A 126 5.42 -26.66 12.69
N GLN A 127 6.64 -26.22 12.43
CA GLN A 127 6.93 -24.87 11.98
C GLN A 127 6.99 -24.84 10.45
N TYR A 128 5.91 -24.38 9.82
CA TYR A 128 5.88 -24.21 8.37
C TYR A 128 6.74 -23.02 7.96
N LYS A 129 7.69 -23.24 7.05
CA LYS A 129 8.50 -22.18 6.44
C LYS A 129 7.83 -21.74 5.13
N PHE A 130 7.59 -20.44 5.00
CA PHE A 130 7.00 -19.86 3.81
C PHE A 130 7.94 -19.95 2.60
N THR A 131 7.35 -20.23 1.46
CA THR A 131 7.99 -20.11 0.14
C THR A 131 8.23 -18.64 -0.22
N ALA A 132 9.08 -18.41 -1.23
CA ALA A 132 9.33 -17.05 -1.73
C ALA A 132 8.03 -16.34 -2.16
N ASN A 133 7.13 -17.03 -2.87
CA ASN A 133 5.87 -16.45 -3.33
C ASN A 133 4.91 -16.11 -2.17
N GLU A 134 4.92 -16.91 -1.10
CA GLU A 134 4.12 -16.61 0.08
C GLU A 134 4.69 -15.40 0.84
N MET A 135 6.01 -15.29 0.93
CA MET A 135 6.67 -14.11 1.50
C MET A 135 6.35 -12.83 0.71
N GLU A 136 6.34 -12.92 -0.62
CA GLU A 136 5.89 -11.82 -1.50
C GLU A 136 4.44 -11.41 -1.23
N SER A 137 3.57 -12.39 -1.05
CA SER A 137 2.16 -12.18 -0.73
C SER A 137 2.00 -11.54 0.66
N GLN A 138 2.82 -11.91 1.64
CA GLN A 138 2.81 -11.27 2.95
C GLN A 138 3.31 -9.82 2.90
N TRP A 139 4.36 -9.55 2.13
CA TRP A 139 4.83 -8.18 1.93
C TRP A 139 3.74 -7.29 1.32
N THR A 140 3.04 -7.85 0.34
CA THR A 140 1.87 -7.27 -0.31
C THR A 140 0.76 -6.93 0.72
N VAL A 141 0.50 -7.80 1.70
CA VAL A 141 -0.40 -7.52 2.83
C VAL A 141 0.11 -6.37 3.72
N ILE A 142 1.41 -6.28 3.98
CA ILE A 142 1.99 -5.16 4.74
C ILE A 142 1.75 -3.83 4.01
N LEU A 143 1.95 -3.78 2.70
CA LEU A 143 1.71 -2.57 1.90
C LEU A 143 0.23 -2.13 1.94
N ILE A 144 -0.72 -3.05 1.78
CA ILE A 144 -2.14 -2.73 1.93
C ILE A 144 -2.43 -2.20 3.33
N GLY A 145 -1.88 -2.83 4.36
CA GLY A 145 -2.07 -2.37 5.74
C GLY A 145 -1.56 -0.94 5.95
N ARG A 146 -0.38 -0.60 5.40
CA ARG A 146 0.18 0.75 5.45
C ARG A 146 -0.75 1.75 4.75
N ALA A 147 -1.25 1.39 3.56
CA ALA A 147 -2.21 2.21 2.84
C ALA A 147 -3.53 2.41 3.61
N ARG A 148 -4.02 1.39 4.33
CA ARG A 148 -5.21 1.50 5.19
C ARG A 148 -4.97 2.42 6.38
N PHE A 149 -3.81 2.34 7.03
CA PHE A 149 -3.46 3.26 8.10
C PHE A 149 -3.33 4.70 7.58
N GLN A 150 -2.73 4.91 6.41
CA GLN A 150 -2.67 6.22 5.78
C GLN A 150 -4.06 6.78 5.47
N ASP A 151 -4.94 5.97 4.87
CA ASP A 151 -6.30 6.37 4.56
C ASP A 151 -7.09 6.76 5.83
N CYS A 152 -6.90 6.00 6.91
CA CYS A 152 -7.51 6.28 8.20
C CYS A 152 -6.93 7.53 8.86
N TRP A 153 -5.61 7.71 8.80
CA TRP A 153 -4.90 8.89 9.30
C TRP A 153 -5.43 10.16 8.68
N GLU A 154 -5.71 10.17 7.38
CA GLU A 154 -6.32 11.32 6.73
C GLU A 154 -7.71 11.67 7.28
N THR A 155 -8.50 10.69 7.70
CA THR A 155 -9.80 10.96 8.35
C THR A 155 -9.65 11.42 9.80
N PHE A 156 -8.60 10.95 10.49
CA PHE A 156 -8.27 11.34 11.86
C PHE A 156 -7.72 12.77 11.93
N ALA A 157 -6.66 13.06 11.17
CA ALA A 157 -5.97 14.34 11.18
C ALA A 157 -6.80 15.49 10.60
N ASN A 158 -7.75 15.18 9.72
CA ASN A 158 -8.70 16.15 9.18
C ASN A 158 -10.07 16.05 9.85
N GLY A 159 -10.20 15.42 11.03
CA GLY A 159 -11.42 15.27 11.85
C GLY A 159 -11.54 16.38 12.88
#